data_AF-A0A9D9RPW0-F1
#
_entry.id   AF-A0A9D9RPW0-F1
#
_cell.length_a   1.000
_cell.length_b   1.000
_cell.length_c   1.000
_cell.angle_alpha   90.00
_cell.angle_beta   90.00
_cell.angle_gamma   90.00
#
_symmetry.space_group_name_H-M   'P 1'
#
loop_
_entity.id
_entity.type
_entity.pdbx_description
1 polymer ?
#
loop_
_entity_poly.entity_id
_entity_poly.type
_entity_poly.pdbx_seq_one_letter_code
_entity_poly.pdbx_strand_id
1 'polypeptide(L)'
;MKKNENNEIPWIKKMGKNDAKTRLKYVSTIYTGNSMNEESKKNNSNNKCGINYISTKDIDNNLSVNYNSGIKVNDGIYKIAPINSILLCIEGGSAGKKKHI
;
A
#
# COMPACT_ATOMS: atom_id res chain seq x y z
N MET A 1 21.93 20.05 4.33
CA MET A 1 21.41 19.15 5.38
C MET A 1 22.52 18.21 5.81
N LYS A 2 22.97 18.28 7.07
CA LYS A 2 23.99 17.37 7.61
C LYS A 2 23.40 15.96 7.72
N LYS A 3 24.09 14.94 7.20
CA LYS A 3 23.71 13.54 7.45
C LYS A 3 23.99 13.26 8.93
N ASN A 4 22.94 12.99 9.70
CA ASN A 4 23.11 12.42 11.03
C ASN A 4 23.51 10.96 10.87
N GLU A 5 24.74 10.64 11.28
CA GLU A 5 25.36 9.32 11.16
C GLU A 5 24.85 8.32 12.22
N ASN A 6 23.91 8.74 13.08
CA ASN A 6 23.44 7.97 14.25
C ASN A 6 22.11 7.20 14.04
N ASN A 7 21.57 7.12 12.82
CA ASN A 7 20.32 6.39 12.52
C ASN A 7 20.56 5.12 11.69
N GLU A 8 21.64 4.39 11.97
CA GLU A 8 21.85 3.09 11.30
C GLU A 8 20.89 2.03 11.85
N ILE A 9 20.08 1.45 10.96
CA ILE A 9 19.06 0.45 11.31
C ILE A 9 19.76 -0.81 11.89
N PRO A 10 19.34 -1.36 13.05
CA PRO A 10 20.12 -2.37 13.77
C PRO A 10 20.51 -3.62 12.97
N TRP A 11 19.69 -4.05 12.01
CA TRP A 11 19.96 -5.22 11.17
C TRP A 11 21.08 -4.98 10.14
N ILE A 12 21.39 -3.73 9.81
CA ILE A 12 22.51 -3.38 8.93
C ILE A 12 23.83 -3.89 9.53
N LYS A 13 23.95 -3.95 10.86
CA LYS A 13 25.13 -4.46 11.57
C LYS A 13 25.24 -5.99 11.59
N LYS A 14 24.18 -6.70 11.16
CA LYS A 14 24.13 -8.18 11.11
C LYS A 14 24.33 -8.75 9.70
N MET A 15 24.58 -7.90 8.70
CA MET A 15 24.79 -8.34 7.32
C MET A 15 26.06 -9.17 7.19
N GLY A 16 25.97 -10.30 6.51
CA GLY A 16 27.10 -11.19 6.22
C GLY A 16 27.98 -10.67 5.09
N LYS A 17 29.12 -11.35 4.86
CA LYS A 17 30.12 -10.98 3.84
C LYS A 17 29.55 -10.89 2.42
N ASN A 18 28.47 -11.62 2.14
CA ASN A 18 27.85 -11.72 0.81
C ASN A 18 26.57 -10.90 0.67
N ASP A 19 26.15 -10.17 1.70
CA ASP A 19 24.92 -9.38 1.63
C ASP A 19 25.17 -8.04 0.94
N ALA A 20 24.22 -7.61 0.11
CA ALA A 20 24.30 -6.34 -0.61
C ALA A 20 23.24 -5.35 -0.10
N LYS A 21 23.66 -4.09 0.12
CA LYS A 21 22.74 -2.98 0.39
C LYS A 21 22.35 -2.33 -0.93
N THR A 22 21.05 -2.17 -1.16
CA THR A 22 20.55 -1.41 -2.29
C THR A 22 19.33 -0.57 -1.90
N ARG A 23 18.97 0.38 -2.75
CA ARG A 23 17.73 1.14 -2.61
C ARG A 23 16.62 0.38 -3.34
N LEU A 24 15.41 0.37 -2.77
CA LEU A 24 14.25 -0.28 -3.37
C LEU A 24 14.03 0.11 -4.83
N LYS A 25 14.25 1.38 -5.19
CA LYS A 25 14.10 1.88 -6.57
C LYS A 25 14.96 1.18 -7.62
N TYR A 26 16.02 0.48 -7.22
CA TYR A 26 16.91 -0.25 -8.14
C TYR A 26 16.51 -1.71 -8.32
N VAL A 27 15.61 -2.23 -7.47
CA VAL A 27 15.18 -3.63 -7.47
C VAL A 27 13.66 -3.78 -7.56
N SER A 28 12.93 -2.68 -7.74
CA SER A 28 11.48 -2.67 -7.82
C SER A 28 10.96 -1.52 -8.66
N THR A 29 9.79 -1.72 -9.26
CA THR A 29 8.97 -0.68 -9.84
C THR A 29 7.91 -0.28 -8.82
N ILE A 30 7.99 0.95 -8.33
CA ILE A 30 7.07 1.47 -7.31
C ILE A 30 6.18 2.52 -7.96
N TYR A 31 4.87 2.37 -7.79
CA TYR A 31 3.87 3.33 -8.24
C TYR A 31 2.84 3.54 -7.15
N THR A 32 2.33 4.77 -7.06
CA THR A 32 1.21 5.11 -6.17
C THR A 32 -0.10 4.93 -6.91
N GLY A 33 -1.12 4.45 -6.19
CA GLY A 33 -2.52 4.52 -6.63
C GLY A 33 -3.10 5.93 -6.47
N ASN A 34 -4.32 6.10 -6.95
CA ASN A 34 -5.14 7.30 -6.75
C ASN A 34 -6.23 7.03 -5.71
N SER A 35 -6.54 8.04 -4.91
CA SER A 35 -7.62 7.97 -3.91
C SER A 35 -8.98 8.11 -4.57
N MET A 36 -9.99 7.48 -3.96
CA MET A 36 -11.38 7.64 -4.32
C MET A 36 -12.11 8.48 -3.26
N ASN A 37 -12.88 9.48 -3.69
CA ASN A 37 -13.67 10.33 -2.80
C ASN A 37 -14.94 9.61 -2.31
N GLU A 38 -15.63 10.18 -1.32
CA GLU A 38 -16.81 9.56 -0.70
C GLU A 38 -18.01 9.40 -1.66
N GLU A 39 -18.20 10.35 -2.58
CA GLU A 39 -19.28 10.27 -3.57
C GLU A 39 -19.04 9.13 -4.56
N SER A 40 -17.83 9.03 -5.11
CA SER A 40 -17.41 7.93 -5.97
C SER A 40 -17.47 6.59 -5.26
N LYS A 41 -17.16 6.51 -3.95
CA LYS A 41 -17.34 5.28 -3.17
C LYS A 41 -18.81 4.83 -3.14
N LYS A 42 -19.73 5.76 -2.87
CA LYS A 42 -21.17 5.47 -2.84
C LYS A 42 -21.69 5.05 -4.21
N ASN A 43 -21.24 5.72 -5.26
CA ASN A 43 -21.65 5.39 -6.62
C ASN A 43 -21.16 4.01 -7.06
N ASN A 44 -19.98 3.59 -6.58
CA ASN A 44 -19.37 2.31 -6.94
C ASN A 44 -19.69 1.15 -5.98
N SER A 45 -20.34 1.39 -4.83
CA SER A 45 -20.60 0.35 -3.82
C SER A 45 -21.67 -0.68 -4.21
N ASN A 46 -22.48 -0.37 -5.22
CA ASN A 46 -23.54 -1.24 -5.70
C ASN A 46 -23.19 -1.95 -7.02
N ASN A 47 -21.97 -1.74 -7.52
CA ASN A 47 -21.54 -2.32 -8.78
C ASN A 47 -21.41 -3.84 -8.68
N LYS A 48 -22.21 -4.56 -9.48
CA LYS A 48 -22.14 -6.03 -9.57
C LYS A 48 -20.93 -6.51 -10.36
N CYS A 49 -20.49 -5.73 -11.35
CA CYS A 49 -19.37 -6.02 -12.24
C CYS A 49 -18.24 -5.01 -12.05
N GLY A 50 -17.01 -5.45 -12.33
CA GLY A 50 -15.81 -4.61 -12.35
C GLY A 50 -14.64 -5.15 -11.55
N ILE A 51 -13.59 -4.33 -11.47
CA ILE A 51 -12.37 -4.65 -10.73
C ILE A 51 -12.53 -4.17 -9.30
N ASN A 52 -12.18 -5.02 -8.33
CA ASN A 52 -12.26 -4.67 -6.91
C ASN A 52 -11.30 -3.53 -6.58
N TYR A 53 -11.81 -2.49 -5.96
CA TYR A 53 -11.00 -1.39 -5.43
C TYR A 53 -10.56 -1.70 -4.00
N ILE A 54 -9.24 -1.67 -3.77
CA ILE A 54 -8.64 -1.92 -2.46
C ILE A 54 -8.32 -0.58 -1.80
N SER A 55 -8.99 -0.30 -0.68
CA SER A 55 -8.72 0.84 0.18
C SER A 55 -7.92 0.44 1.41
N THR A 56 -7.40 1.41 2.15
CA THR A 56 -6.61 1.16 3.38
C THR A 56 -7.40 0.44 4.47
N LYS A 57 -8.73 0.54 4.50
CA LYS A 57 -9.59 -0.19 5.45
C LYS A 57 -9.68 -1.69 5.14
N ASP A 58 -9.32 -2.08 3.92
CA ASP A 58 -9.41 -3.45 3.43
C ASP A 58 -8.11 -4.23 3.68
N ILE A 59 -7.09 -3.55 4.23
CA ILE A 59 -5.79 -4.13 4.58
C ILE A 59 -5.72 -4.27 6.10
N ASP A 60 -5.46 -5.49 6.58
CA ASP A 60 -5.33 -5.80 7.99
C ASP A 60 -3.85 -5.92 8.41
N ASN A 61 -3.58 -5.74 9.70
CA ASN A 61 -2.25 -5.77 10.30
C ASN A 61 -1.61 -7.17 10.26
N ASN A 62 -2.40 -8.22 10.02
CA ASN A 62 -1.93 -9.59 9.82
C ASN A 62 -1.49 -9.86 8.37
N LEU A 63 -1.28 -8.82 7.55
CA LEU A 63 -0.88 -8.91 6.15
C LEU A 63 -1.94 -9.55 5.24
N SER A 64 -3.21 -9.56 5.66
CA SER A 64 -4.32 -9.98 4.81
C SER A 64 -4.99 -8.79 4.10
N VAL A 65 -5.61 -9.07 2.96
CA VAL A 65 -6.32 -8.09 2.13
C VAL A 65 -7.72 -8.63 1.84
N ASN A 66 -8.74 -7.85 2.19
CA ASN A 66 -10.12 -8.15 1.82
C ASN A 66 -10.42 -7.66 0.40
N TYR A 67 -10.38 -8.57 -0.57
CA TYR A 67 -10.73 -8.26 -1.96
C TYR A 67 -12.24 -8.05 -2.19
N ASN A 68 -13.10 -8.44 -1.25
CA ASN A 68 -14.56 -8.39 -1.38
C ASN A 68 -15.16 -7.25 -0.53
N SER A 69 -14.53 -6.08 -0.54
CA SER A 69 -14.95 -4.90 0.24
C SER A 69 -16.23 -4.22 -0.24
N GLY A 70 -16.80 -4.69 -1.37
CA GLY A 70 -18.05 -4.21 -1.94
C GLY A 70 -17.90 -3.04 -2.92
N ILE A 71 -16.68 -2.59 -3.21
CA ILE A 71 -16.43 -1.51 -4.18
C ILE A 71 -15.80 -2.10 -5.43
N LYS A 72 -16.48 -1.91 -6.58
CA LYS A 72 -15.97 -2.30 -7.89
C LYS A 72 -15.96 -1.11 -8.83
N VAL A 73 -14.90 -0.99 -9.63
CA VAL A 73 -14.69 0.14 -10.53
C VAL A 73 -14.51 -0.31 -11.97
N ASN A 74 -15.05 0.49 -12.90
CA ASN A 74 -15.12 0.18 -14.33
C ASN A 74 -14.66 1.34 -15.24
N ASP A 75 -14.36 2.52 -14.69
CA ASP A 75 -14.16 3.76 -15.44
C ASP A 75 -12.75 3.93 -16.01
N GLY A 76 -11.82 3.01 -15.73
CA GLY A 76 -10.43 3.06 -16.19
C GLY A 76 -9.60 4.20 -15.58
N ILE A 77 -10.15 4.96 -14.63
CA ILE A 77 -9.49 6.10 -13.99
C ILE A 77 -8.48 5.63 -12.95
N TYR A 78 -8.69 4.43 -12.40
CA TYR A 78 -7.85 3.86 -11.35
C TYR A 78 -6.75 2.97 -11.91
N LYS A 79 -5.57 3.06 -11.29
CA LYS A 79 -4.44 2.21 -11.67
C LYS A 79 -4.68 0.77 -11.20
N ILE A 80 -4.43 -0.18 -12.10
CA ILE A 80 -4.52 -1.61 -11.82
C ILE A 80 -3.13 -2.11 -11.43
N ALA A 81 -3.02 -2.70 -10.24
CA ALA A 81 -1.79 -3.37 -9.84
C ALA A 81 -1.66 -4.72 -10.58
N PRO A 82 -0.50 -5.04 -11.17
CA PRO A 82 -0.26 -6.36 -11.74
C PRO A 82 -0.44 -7.48 -10.71
N ILE A 83 -0.78 -8.68 -11.19
CA ILE A 83 -0.82 -9.87 -10.34
C ILE A 83 0.52 -10.08 -9.63
N ASN A 84 0.47 -10.53 -8.37
CA ASN A 84 1.64 -10.74 -7.49
C ASN A 84 2.41 -9.46 -7.09
N SER A 85 1.78 -8.29 -7.21
CA SER A 85 2.35 -7.05 -6.68
C SER A 85 2.30 -6.99 -5.15
N ILE A 86 3.22 -6.24 -4.55
CA ILE A 86 3.23 -5.93 -3.13
C ILE A 86 2.46 -4.63 -2.89
N LEU A 87 1.52 -4.63 -1.94
CA LEU A 87 0.88 -3.41 -1.45
C LEU A 87 1.71 -2.79 -0.33
N LEU A 88 2.03 -1.51 -0.47
CA LEU A 88 2.78 -0.74 0.52
C LEU A 88 1.91 0.39 1.08
N CYS A 89 1.59 0.32 2.37
CA CYS A 89 0.90 1.40 3.07
C CYS A 89 1.91 2.50 3.44
N ILE A 90 1.92 3.60 2.69
CA ILE A 90 2.84 4.73 2.93
C ILE A 90 2.30 5.65 4.03
N GLU A 91 0.98 5.85 4.07
CA GLU A 91 0.28 6.68 5.05
C GLU A 91 -0.88 5.86 5.65
N GLY A 92 -1.17 6.05 6.95
CA GLY A 92 -2.35 5.43 7.56
C GLY A 92 -2.24 3.94 7.86
N GLY A 93 -1.03 3.43 8.16
CA GLY A 93 -0.79 2.05 8.62
C GLY A 93 -1.55 1.61 9.89
N SER A 94 -2.36 2.51 10.46
CA SER A 94 -3.39 2.20 11.46
C SER A 94 -4.68 1.59 10.88
N ALA A 95 -4.75 1.31 9.57
CA ALA A 95 -5.96 0.84 8.87
C ALA A 95 -7.18 1.77 9.10
N GLY A 96 -6.97 3.08 9.11
CA GLY A 96 -8.03 4.06 9.37
C GLY A 96 -8.54 4.10 10.82
N LYS A 97 -7.96 3.33 11.75
CA LYS A 97 -8.26 3.45 13.18
C LYS A 97 -7.65 4.74 13.70
N LYS A 98 -8.51 5.70 14.09
CA LYS A 98 -8.11 6.78 14.99
C LYS A 98 -7.68 6.12 16.30
N LYS A 99 -6.39 6.19 16.64
CA LYS A 99 -5.99 5.96 18.03
C LYS A 99 -6.63 7.11 18.82
N HIS A 100 -7.61 6.79 19.66
CA HIS A 100 -7.98 7.70 20.73
C HIS A 100 -6.72 7.80 21.61
N ILE A 101 -6.09 8.97 21.58
CA ILE A 101 -5.09 9.43 22.54
C ILE A 101 -5.84 10.29 23.55
#